data_AF-A0A8D8LV39-F1
#
_entry.id   AF-A0A8D8LV39-F1
#
_cell.length_a   1.000
_cell.length_b   1.000
_cell.length_c   1.000
_cell.angle_alpha   90.00
_cell.angle_beta   90.00
_cell.angle_gamma   90.00
#
_symmetry.space_group_name_H-M   'P 1'
#
loop_
_entity.id
_entity.type
_entity.pdbx_description
1 polymer ?
#
loop_
_entity_poly.entity_id
_entity_poly.type
_entity_poly.pdbx_seq_one_letter_code
_entity_poly.pdbx_strand_id
1 'polypeptide(L)'
;MKISIGLLTLLLVSLVIATAPTLPPATPTLPPASPTVKKYTPIVMWHGMGDSCCNPFSLGHFSKFLEEQLPHVYVKSLQIGDGIVQDTENGFFMNVNEQVSIACSLIANDTQLEQGYNAIGFSQGGLFLRALAQRCPNPPMLNLISVGGPHQGVYGLPHCMYPSHEMCDYVRRVLNVGAYWSWIQDSFVQAEYWHDPMNEQEYSTGSVLY
;
A
#
# COMPACT_ATOMS: atom_id res chain seq x y z
N MET A 1 55.92 -66.10 85.54
CA MET A 1 56.12 -64.76 84.95
C MET A 1 55.51 -64.79 83.54
N LYS A 2 54.63 -63.80 83.26
CA LYS A 2 53.93 -63.41 82.01
C LYS A 2 54.67 -63.72 80.68
N ILE A 3 54.12 -63.86 79.46
CA ILE A 3 52.78 -63.73 78.81
C ILE A 3 52.87 -64.42 77.41
N SER A 4 51.70 -64.84 76.91
CA SER A 4 51.26 -65.32 75.58
C SER A 4 51.90 -64.75 74.28
N ILE A 5 51.79 -65.51 73.17
CA ILE A 5 51.30 -65.06 71.84
C ILE A 5 50.80 -66.29 71.05
N GLY A 6 49.59 -66.19 70.50
CA GLY A 6 48.91 -67.21 69.69
C GLY A 6 48.78 -66.85 68.21
N LEU A 7 48.40 -67.88 67.45
CA LEU A 7 47.99 -68.01 66.05
C LEU A 7 47.30 -66.80 65.38
N LEU A 8 47.48 -66.65 64.06
CA LEU A 8 46.40 -66.83 63.05
C LEU A 8 46.91 -66.61 61.60
N THR A 9 46.51 -67.47 60.68
CA THR A 9 46.52 -67.24 59.22
C THR A 9 45.21 -67.74 58.64
N LEU A 10 44.45 -66.88 57.94
CA LEU A 10 43.31 -67.31 57.10
C LEU A 10 43.16 -66.45 55.82
N LEU A 11 42.58 -67.11 54.82
CA LEU A 11 42.56 -66.87 53.38
C LEU A 11 41.96 -65.53 52.87
N LEU A 12 42.44 -65.11 51.69
CA LEU A 12 41.87 -64.08 50.80
C LEU A 12 40.89 -64.71 49.78
N VAL A 13 39.73 -64.07 49.58
CA VAL A 13 38.84 -64.22 48.42
C VAL A 13 38.52 -62.83 47.90
N SER A 14 38.80 -62.57 46.62
CA SER A 14 38.61 -61.26 45.97
C SER A 14 37.22 -61.14 45.34
N LEU A 15 36.52 -60.03 45.61
CA LEU A 15 35.25 -59.64 45.00
C LEU A 15 35.50 -58.53 43.97
N VAL A 16 35.11 -58.70 42.71
CA VAL A 16 35.13 -57.65 41.68
C VAL A 16 33.71 -57.10 41.54
N ILE A 17 33.52 -55.81 41.82
CA ILE A 17 32.24 -55.10 41.68
C ILE A 17 32.24 -54.36 40.34
N ALA A 18 31.27 -54.67 39.47
CA ALA A 18 31.04 -53.94 38.23
C ALA A 18 30.23 -52.66 38.49
N THR A 19 30.76 -51.50 38.14
CA THR A 19 30.06 -50.21 38.21
C THR A 19 29.38 -49.90 36.88
N ALA A 20 28.06 -49.66 36.90
CA ALA A 20 27.31 -49.25 35.72
C ALA A 20 27.61 -47.78 35.34
N PRO A 21 27.67 -47.44 34.03
CA PRO A 21 27.92 -46.08 33.58
C PRO A 21 26.68 -45.19 33.79
N THR A 22 26.88 -44.05 34.44
CA THR A 22 25.86 -43.00 34.63
C THR A 22 25.67 -42.22 33.33
N LEU A 23 24.43 -42.18 32.81
CA LEU A 23 24.07 -41.34 31.67
C LEU A 23 24.16 -39.84 32.04
N PRO A 24 24.67 -38.98 31.16
CA PRO A 24 24.69 -37.53 31.38
C PRO A 24 23.25 -36.98 31.39
N PRO A 25 22.99 -35.88 32.15
CA PRO A 25 21.69 -35.24 32.19
C PRO A 25 21.31 -34.69 30.80
N ALA A 26 20.07 -34.92 30.40
CA ALA A 26 19.53 -34.43 29.13
C ALA A 26 19.55 -32.89 29.11
N THR A 27 20.22 -32.32 28.10
CA THR A 27 20.20 -30.88 27.83
C THR A 27 18.77 -30.45 27.50
N PRO A 28 18.20 -29.40 28.13
CA PRO A 28 16.88 -28.91 27.76
C PRO A 28 16.93 -28.37 26.33
N THR A 29 16.32 -29.08 25.39
CA THR A 29 16.12 -28.63 24.02
C THR A 29 15.14 -27.46 24.04
N LEU A 30 15.60 -26.27 23.69
CA LEU A 30 14.74 -25.11 23.45
C LEU A 30 13.68 -25.50 22.40
N PRO A 31 12.40 -25.15 22.59
CA PRO A 31 11.38 -25.37 21.57
C PRO A 31 11.82 -24.67 20.27
N PRO A 32 11.52 -25.27 19.10
CA PRO A 32 11.84 -24.65 17.82
C PRO A 32 11.21 -23.26 17.78
N ALA A 33 12.03 -22.25 17.44
CA ALA A 33 11.57 -20.88 17.29
C ALA A 33 10.38 -20.85 16.32
N SER A 34 9.26 -20.27 16.73
CA SER A 34 8.11 -20.06 15.86
C SER A 34 8.57 -19.27 14.63
N PRO A 35 8.11 -19.61 13.41
CA PRO A 35 8.55 -18.91 12.21
C PRO A 35 8.20 -17.42 12.33
N THR A 36 9.22 -16.57 12.23
CA THR A 36 9.04 -15.11 12.22
C THR A 36 8.31 -14.72 10.95
N VAL A 37 7.02 -14.41 11.05
CA VAL A 37 6.22 -13.92 9.92
C VAL A 37 6.80 -12.58 9.49
N LYS A 38 7.27 -12.51 8.24
CA LYS A 38 7.76 -11.27 7.65
C LYS A 38 6.59 -10.29 7.52
N LYS A 39 6.61 -9.22 8.31
CA LYS A 39 5.59 -8.17 8.25
C LYS A 39 5.92 -7.19 7.13
N TYR A 40 5.06 -7.10 6.13
CA TYR A 40 5.18 -6.12 5.06
C TYR A 40 4.48 -4.81 5.44
N THR A 41 5.02 -3.69 4.96
CA THR A 41 4.34 -2.39 5.05
C THR A 41 3.02 -2.45 4.28
N PRO A 42 1.91 -1.97 4.87
CA PRO A 42 0.63 -1.86 4.17
C PRO A 42 0.72 -1.10 2.86
N ILE A 43 -0.18 -1.42 1.92
CA ILE A 43 -0.25 -0.79 0.61
C ILE A 43 -1.65 -0.17 0.44
N VAL A 44 -1.70 1.13 0.19
CA VAL A 44 -2.91 1.84 -0.24
C VAL A 44 -2.89 1.97 -1.76
N MET A 45 -4.00 1.70 -2.43
CA MET A 45 -4.12 1.86 -3.87
C MET A 45 -5.24 2.83 -4.23
N TRP A 46 -5.04 3.58 -5.31
CA TRP A 46 -6.07 4.46 -5.87
C TRP A 46 -6.17 4.23 -7.38
N HIS A 47 -7.36 3.84 -7.83
CA HIS A 47 -7.65 3.57 -9.25
C HIS A 47 -7.64 4.84 -10.11
N GLY A 48 -7.65 4.64 -11.42
CA GLY A 48 -7.77 5.69 -12.42
C GLY A 48 -9.22 5.97 -12.83
N MET A 49 -9.37 6.90 -13.77
CA MET A 49 -10.65 7.27 -14.39
C MET A 49 -11.42 6.04 -14.90
N GLY A 50 -12.70 5.91 -14.55
CA GLY A 50 -13.60 4.88 -15.08
C GLY A 50 -13.32 3.45 -14.62
N ASP A 51 -12.51 3.28 -13.59
CA ASP A 51 -12.34 2.01 -12.88
C ASP A 51 -12.86 2.14 -11.43
N SER A 52 -12.70 1.10 -10.63
CA SER A 52 -13.09 1.08 -9.21
C SER A 52 -12.06 0.37 -8.35
N CYS A 53 -12.21 0.45 -7.03
CA CYS A 53 -11.37 -0.24 -6.04
C CYS A 53 -11.17 -1.73 -6.33
N CYS A 54 -12.18 -2.36 -6.91
CA CYS A 54 -12.42 -3.78 -6.69
C CYS A 54 -12.74 -4.55 -7.99
N ASN A 55 -12.56 -3.92 -9.15
CA ASN A 55 -12.78 -4.55 -10.45
C ASN A 55 -11.89 -5.80 -10.61
N PRO A 56 -12.46 -7.01 -10.78
CA PRO A 56 -11.69 -8.26 -10.88
C PRO A 56 -10.72 -8.33 -12.05
N PHE A 57 -10.85 -7.47 -13.05
CA PHE A 57 -9.95 -7.41 -14.22
C PHE A 57 -8.91 -6.28 -14.13
N SER A 58 -8.94 -5.47 -13.07
CA SER A 58 -8.04 -4.34 -12.85
C SER A 58 -7.49 -4.33 -11.41
N LEU A 59 -7.83 -3.35 -10.57
CA LEU A 59 -7.27 -3.25 -9.21
C LEU A 59 -7.63 -4.43 -8.32
N GLY A 60 -8.76 -5.10 -8.54
CA GLY A 60 -9.09 -6.34 -7.83
C GLY A 60 -8.12 -7.48 -8.18
N HIS A 61 -7.71 -7.60 -9.44
CA HIS A 61 -6.67 -8.54 -9.85
C HIS A 61 -5.30 -8.15 -9.31
N PHE A 62 -4.97 -6.85 -9.38
CA PHE A 62 -3.67 -6.35 -8.90
C PHE A 62 -3.51 -6.48 -7.38
N SER A 63 -4.59 -6.29 -6.61
CA SER A 63 -4.62 -6.53 -5.16
C SER A 63 -4.24 -7.98 -4.84
N LYS A 64 -4.88 -8.95 -5.52
CA LYS A 64 -4.57 -10.37 -5.34
C LYS A 64 -3.15 -10.71 -5.73
N PHE A 65 -2.65 -10.14 -6.83
CA PHE A 65 -1.26 -10.30 -7.25
C PHE A 65 -0.30 -9.82 -6.15
N LEU A 66 -0.54 -8.66 -5.52
CA LEU A 66 0.28 -8.17 -4.42
C LEU A 66 0.24 -9.11 -3.21
N GLU A 67 -0.93 -9.61 -2.84
CA GLU A 67 -1.12 -10.55 -1.72
C GLU A 67 -0.41 -11.90 -1.97
N GLU A 68 -0.38 -12.37 -3.22
CA GLU A 68 0.35 -13.58 -3.63
C GLU A 68 1.87 -13.39 -3.58
N GLN A 69 2.38 -12.23 -4.01
CA GLN A 69 3.81 -11.94 -4.01
C GLN A 69 4.34 -11.53 -2.62
N LEU A 70 3.48 -10.99 -1.76
CA LEU A 70 3.81 -10.48 -0.44
C LEU A 70 2.90 -11.13 0.61
N PRO A 71 3.22 -12.37 1.05
CA PRO A 71 2.38 -13.08 2.01
C PRO A 71 2.09 -12.25 3.26
N HIS A 72 0.80 -12.12 3.61
CA HIS A 72 0.29 -11.35 4.76
C HIS A 72 0.44 -9.83 4.68
N VAL A 73 0.72 -9.25 3.51
CA VAL A 73 0.60 -7.80 3.33
C VAL A 73 -0.86 -7.36 3.49
N TYR A 74 -1.08 -6.19 4.09
CA TYR A 74 -2.39 -5.55 4.09
C TYR A 74 -2.51 -4.64 2.86
N VAL A 75 -3.52 -4.86 2.02
CA VAL A 75 -3.81 -4.02 0.85
C VAL A 75 -5.16 -3.33 1.03
N LYS A 76 -5.15 -1.99 0.95
CA LYS A 76 -6.33 -1.13 0.97
C LYS A 76 -6.52 -0.50 -0.41
N SER A 77 -7.43 -1.03 -1.21
CA SER A 77 -7.87 -0.34 -2.42
C SER A 77 -8.95 0.68 -2.04
N LEU A 78 -8.69 1.97 -2.25
CA LEU A 78 -9.61 3.05 -1.88
C LEU A 78 -10.88 2.97 -2.73
N GLN A 79 -12.04 3.10 -2.07
CA GLN A 79 -13.35 3.23 -2.67
C GLN A 79 -13.95 4.57 -2.24
N ILE A 80 -14.23 5.43 -3.20
CA ILE A 80 -14.83 6.75 -2.98
C ILE A 80 -16.32 6.67 -3.31
N GLY A 81 -17.14 6.41 -2.30
CA GLY A 81 -18.59 6.23 -2.42
C GLY A 81 -19.07 4.92 -1.78
N ASP A 82 -20.38 4.65 -1.87
CA ASP A 82 -21.06 3.57 -1.18
C ASP A 82 -21.02 2.22 -1.94
N GLY A 83 -20.41 2.19 -3.13
CA GLY A 83 -20.20 0.96 -3.90
C GLY A 83 -19.49 1.19 -5.23
N ILE A 84 -19.23 0.09 -5.95
CA ILE A 84 -18.43 0.07 -7.21
C ILE A 84 -18.96 1.05 -8.27
N VAL A 85 -20.27 1.17 -8.43
CA VAL A 85 -20.89 2.06 -9.43
C VAL A 85 -20.57 3.52 -9.09
N GLN A 86 -20.83 3.92 -7.85
CA GLN A 86 -20.56 5.29 -7.40
C GLN A 86 -19.06 5.61 -7.39
N ASP A 87 -18.22 4.65 -7.02
CA ASP A 87 -16.75 4.77 -7.08
C ASP A 87 -16.27 5.05 -8.52
N THR A 88 -16.84 4.34 -9.49
CA THR A 88 -16.55 4.53 -10.91
C THR A 88 -17.02 5.89 -11.40
N GLU A 89 -18.25 6.29 -11.07
CA GLU A 89 -18.84 7.58 -11.45
C GLU A 89 -18.11 8.76 -10.82
N ASN A 90 -17.73 8.65 -9.53
CA ASN A 90 -16.97 9.66 -8.82
C ASN A 90 -15.57 9.87 -9.42
N GLY A 91 -15.00 8.86 -10.09
CA GLY A 91 -13.80 9.01 -10.91
C GLY A 91 -13.93 10.03 -12.05
N PHE A 92 -15.15 10.42 -12.43
CA PHE A 92 -15.46 11.46 -13.40
C PHE A 92 -16.10 12.70 -12.80
N PHE A 93 -17.03 12.54 -11.84
CA PHE A 93 -18.00 13.59 -11.53
C PHE A 93 -17.96 14.12 -10.09
N MET A 94 -17.02 13.69 -9.26
CA MET A 94 -16.88 14.17 -7.90
C MET A 94 -15.66 15.08 -7.76
N ASN A 95 -15.81 16.25 -7.14
CA ASN A 95 -14.69 17.18 -6.96
C ASN A 95 -13.48 16.50 -6.29
N VAL A 96 -12.29 16.60 -6.88
CA VAL A 96 -11.10 15.87 -6.41
C VAL A 96 -10.70 16.31 -5.00
N ASN A 97 -10.94 17.57 -4.61
CA ASN A 97 -10.65 18.01 -3.24
C ASN A 97 -11.52 17.28 -2.21
N GLU A 98 -12.78 17.01 -2.55
CA GLU A 98 -13.66 16.20 -1.71
C GLU A 98 -13.22 14.74 -1.68
N GLN A 99 -12.83 14.17 -2.83
CA GLN A 99 -12.30 12.79 -2.89
C GLN A 99 -11.05 12.64 -2.01
N VAL A 100 -10.13 13.61 -2.05
CA VAL A 100 -8.94 13.63 -1.19
C VAL A 100 -9.33 13.72 0.28
N SER A 101 -10.31 14.55 0.64
CA SER A 101 -10.82 14.63 2.03
C SER A 101 -11.39 13.29 2.53
N ILE A 102 -12.16 12.60 1.68
CA ILE A 102 -12.69 11.27 1.97
C ILE A 102 -11.54 10.26 2.11
N ALA A 103 -10.59 10.25 1.18
CA ALA A 103 -9.44 9.35 1.23
C ALA A 103 -8.59 9.57 2.49
N CYS A 104 -8.34 10.83 2.88
CA CYS A 104 -7.67 11.16 4.14
C CYS A 104 -8.42 10.57 5.34
N SER A 105 -9.76 10.67 5.36
CA SER A 105 -10.60 10.12 6.43
C SER A 105 -10.58 8.59 6.46
N LEU A 106 -10.66 7.94 5.31
CA LEU A 106 -10.58 6.48 5.19
C LEU A 106 -9.24 5.94 5.69
N ILE A 107 -8.14 6.62 5.36
CA ILE A 107 -6.80 6.22 5.78
C ILE A 107 -6.56 6.49 7.27
N ALA A 108 -6.99 7.65 7.77
CA ALA A 108 -6.81 8.01 9.19
C ALA A 108 -7.59 7.09 10.13
N ASN A 109 -8.74 6.56 9.69
CA ASN A 109 -9.56 5.65 10.49
C ASN A 109 -9.14 4.17 10.37
N ASP A 110 -8.15 3.86 9.55
CA ASP A 110 -7.70 2.48 9.33
C ASP A 110 -6.50 2.16 10.24
N THR A 111 -6.77 1.46 11.34
CA THR A 111 -5.75 1.12 12.36
C THR A 111 -4.54 0.36 11.82
N GLN A 112 -4.68 -0.33 10.67
CA GLN A 112 -3.57 -1.03 10.04
C GLN A 112 -2.57 -0.09 9.36
N LEU A 113 -2.96 1.15 9.07
CA LEU A 113 -2.16 2.15 8.39
C LEU A 113 -1.47 3.13 9.34
N GLU A 114 -1.77 3.09 10.65
CA GLU A 114 -1.27 4.03 11.67
C GLU A 114 0.26 4.18 11.69
N GLN A 115 0.98 3.07 11.44
CA GLN A 115 2.46 3.04 11.43
C GLN A 115 3.06 3.48 10.09
N GLY A 116 2.22 3.94 9.16
CA GLY A 116 2.60 4.34 7.81
C GLY A 116 2.34 3.26 6.75
N TYR A 117 2.26 3.70 5.50
CA TYR A 117 1.87 2.86 4.37
C TYR A 117 2.61 3.27 3.09
N ASN A 118 2.77 2.32 2.17
CA ASN A 118 3.14 2.61 0.78
C ASN A 118 1.88 2.90 -0.02
N ALA A 119 1.98 3.71 -1.07
CA ALA A 119 0.85 4.07 -1.91
C ALA A 119 1.15 3.78 -3.38
N ILE A 120 0.17 3.24 -4.11
CA ILE A 120 0.25 2.98 -5.56
C ILE A 120 -0.95 3.61 -6.26
N GLY A 121 -0.70 4.60 -7.10
CA GLY A 121 -1.73 5.31 -7.86
C GLY A 121 -1.68 4.98 -9.33
N PHE A 122 -2.83 4.71 -9.93
CA PHE A 122 -2.96 4.40 -11.35
C PHE A 122 -3.61 5.57 -12.09
N SER A 123 -2.98 6.03 -13.19
CA SER A 123 -3.48 7.18 -13.95
C SER A 123 -3.74 8.38 -13.02
N GLN A 124 -4.91 9.03 -13.07
CA GLN A 124 -5.25 10.15 -12.18
C GLN A 124 -5.07 9.84 -10.68
N GLY A 125 -5.22 8.58 -10.25
CA GLY A 125 -5.00 8.17 -8.86
C GLY A 125 -3.57 8.44 -8.35
N GLY A 126 -2.57 8.49 -9.25
CA GLY A 126 -1.20 8.90 -8.91
C GLY A 126 -1.10 10.38 -8.55
N LEU A 127 -1.83 11.24 -9.27
CA LEU A 127 -1.95 12.66 -8.94
C LEU A 127 -2.69 12.85 -7.61
N PHE A 128 -3.76 12.07 -7.38
CA PHE A 128 -4.58 12.20 -6.18
C PHE A 128 -3.84 11.74 -4.93
N LEU A 129 -3.08 10.65 -5.01
CA LEU A 129 -2.22 10.22 -3.90
C LEU A 129 -1.09 11.23 -3.61
N ARG A 130 -0.57 11.93 -4.63
CA ARG A 130 0.34 13.06 -4.39
C ARG A 130 -0.36 14.17 -3.59
N ALA A 131 -1.58 14.55 -3.95
CA ALA A 131 -2.36 15.53 -3.20
C ALA A 131 -2.64 15.06 -1.76
N LEU A 132 -2.95 13.78 -1.58
CA LEU A 132 -3.14 13.15 -0.27
C LEU A 132 -1.86 13.30 0.59
N ALA A 133 -0.70 12.93 0.05
CA ALA A 133 0.58 13.05 0.76
C ALA A 133 0.90 14.50 1.20
N GLN A 134 0.50 15.49 0.38
CA GLN A 134 0.71 16.91 0.67
C GLN A 134 -0.28 17.47 1.70
N ARG A 135 -1.52 16.95 1.75
CA ARG A 135 -2.63 17.55 2.51
C ARG A 135 -2.93 16.83 3.82
N CYS A 136 -2.73 15.52 3.90
CA CYS A 136 -2.94 14.73 5.12
C CYS A 136 -1.71 13.85 5.42
N PRO A 137 -0.69 14.41 6.10
CA PRO A 137 0.57 13.70 6.35
C PRO A 137 0.49 12.60 7.42
N ASN A 138 -0.67 12.42 8.07
CA ASN A 138 -0.87 11.45 9.16
C ASN A 138 -2.05 10.53 8.84
N PRO A 139 -1.89 9.19 8.87
CA PRO A 139 -0.62 8.47 9.01
C PRO A 139 0.36 8.68 7.83
N PRO A 140 1.67 8.45 8.02
CA PRO A 140 2.67 8.84 7.03
C PRO A 140 2.67 7.93 5.79
N MET A 141 2.56 8.54 4.61
CA MET A 141 2.87 7.87 3.35
C MET A 141 4.39 7.72 3.22
N LEU A 142 4.88 6.47 3.14
CA LEU A 142 6.31 6.15 3.14
C LEU A 142 6.90 6.16 1.73
N ASN A 143 6.20 5.55 0.78
CA ASN A 143 6.57 5.56 -0.64
C ASN A 143 5.34 5.83 -1.48
N LEU A 144 5.49 6.61 -2.54
CA LEU A 144 4.50 6.82 -3.58
C LEU A 144 4.99 6.22 -4.90
N ILE A 145 4.25 5.25 -5.44
CA ILE A 145 4.44 4.72 -6.78
C ILE A 145 3.32 5.26 -7.66
N SER A 146 3.68 6.10 -8.64
CA SER A 146 2.73 6.64 -9.61
C SER A 146 2.86 5.90 -10.94
N VAL A 147 1.81 5.17 -11.30
CA VAL A 147 1.74 4.40 -12.54
C VAL A 147 0.99 5.23 -13.58
N GLY A 148 1.75 6.06 -14.31
CA GLY A 148 1.21 6.89 -15.39
C GLY A 148 0.37 8.09 -14.93
N GLY A 149 0.64 8.64 -13.74
CA GLY A 149 -0.13 9.77 -13.21
C GLY A 149 0.19 11.13 -13.86
N PRO A 150 -0.83 11.95 -14.18
CA PRO A 150 -0.65 13.26 -14.83
C PRO A 150 -0.26 14.33 -13.80
N HIS A 151 0.96 14.27 -13.25
CA HIS A 151 1.37 15.17 -12.16
C HIS A 151 1.41 16.66 -12.53
N GLN A 152 1.56 16.97 -13.82
CA GLN A 152 1.50 18.32 -14.42
C GLN A 152 0.18 18.54 -15.17
N GLY A 153 -0.86 17.76 -14.87
CA GLY A 153 -2.11 17.80 -15.61
C GLY A 153 -2.00 17.25 -17.03
N VAL A 154 -3.00 17.54 -17.86
CA VAL A 154 -3.08 17.13 -19.26
C VAL A 154 -3.51 18.28 -20.16
N TYR A 155 -3.04 18.25 -21.41
CA TYR A 155 -3.43 19.17 -22.46
C TYR A 155 -3.72 18.42 -23.77
N GLY A 156 -4.75 17.58 -23.77
CA GLY A 156 -5.16 16.84 -24.95
C GLY A 156 -6.15 15.72 -24.67
N LEU A 157 -6.88 15.31 -25.72
CA LEU A 157 -7.80 14.19 -25.66
C LEU A 157 -7.11 12.87 -26.07
N PRO A 158 -7.44 11.74 -25.43
CA PRO A 158 -6.99 10.42 -25.88
C PRO A 158 -7.34 10.18 -27.35
N HIS A 159 -6.43 9.55 -28.11
CA HIS A 159 -6.58 9.25 -29.54
C HIS A 159 -6.77 10.46 -30.47
N CYS A 160 -6.57 11.67 -29.97
CA CYS A 160 -6.54 12.90 -30.77
C CYS A 160 -5.13 13.11 -31.33
N MET A 161 -4.69 12.15 -32.16
CA MET A 161 -3.38 12.15 -32.81
C MET A 161 -3.38 13.10 -34.01
N TYR A 162 -2.39 13.98 -34.07
CA TYR A 162 -1.97 14.65 -35.30
C TYR A 162 -1.84 13.56 -36.40
N PRO A 163 -2.61 13.58 -37.51
CA PRO A 163 -2.99 14.76 -38.28
C PRO A 163 -4.52 15.00 -38.48
N SER A 164 -5.43 14.55 -37.61
CA SER A 164 -6.87 14.85 -37.73
C SER A 164 -7.21 16.28 -37.24
N HIS A 165 -6.77 17.28 -38.00
CA HIS A 165 -6.41 18.63 -37.53
C HIS A 165 -7.49 19.65 -37.15
N GLU A 166 -8.77 19.50 -37.50
CA GLU A 166 -9.74 20.59 -37.24
C GLU A 166 -10.71 20.30 -36.09
N MET A 167 -11.31 19.11 -36.06
CA MET A 167 -12.29 18.75 -35.03
C MET A 167 -11.65 18.57 -33.65
N CYS A 168 -10.44 18.03 -33.64
CA CYS A 168 -9.67 17.79 -32.41
C CYS A 168 -9.21 19.09 -31.75
N ASP A 169 -8.75 20.05 -32.56
CA ASP A 169 -8.39 21.38 -32.09
C ASP A 169 -9.62 22.21 -31.72
N TYR A 170 -10.75 22.02 -32.41
CA TYR A 170 -12.02 22.65 -32.03
C TYR A 170 -12.50 22.14 -30.66
N VAL A 171 -12.54 20.83 -30.43
CA VAL A 171 -12.94 20.27 -29.13
C VAL A 171 -11.95 20.69 -28.05
N ARG A 172 -10.63 20.72 -28.32
CA ARG A 172 -9.64 21.30 -27.40
C ARG A 172 -9.95 22.76 -27.06
N ARG A 173 -10.26 23.62 -28.04
CA ARG A 173 -10.61 25.03 -27.78
C ARG A 173 -11.90 25.19 -26.99
N VAL A 174 -12.92 24.38 -27.28
CA VAL A 174 -14.18 24.38 -26.52
C VAL A 174 -13.93 23.91 -25.08
N LEU A 175 -13.08 22.90 -24.90
CA LEU A 175 -12.63 22.45 -23.58
C LEU A 175 -11.77 23.51 -22.88
N ASN A 176 -10.91 24.27 -23.57
CA ASN A 176 -10.11 25.32 -22.93
C ASN A 176 -10.99 26.46 -22.37
N VAL A 177 -12.01 26.88 -23.13
CA VAL A 177 -12.94 27.92 -22.66
C VAL A 177 -13.84 27.41 -21.53
N GLY A 178 -14.27 26.15 -21.59
CA GLY A 178 -15.19 25.58 -20.60
C GLY A 178 -14.51 25.01 -19.36
N ALA A 179 -13.30 24.47 -19.47
CA ALA A 179 -12.66 23.71 -18.39
C ALA A 179 -12.54 24.54 -17.11
N TYR A 180 -12.25 25.83 -17.22
CA TYR A 180 -12.06 26.72 -16.07
C TYR A 180 -13.35 27.42 -15.60
N TRP A 181 -14.53 27.05 -16.12
CA TRP A 181 -15.78 27.51 -15.53
C TRP A 181 -15.97 26.86 -14.17
N SER A 182 -16.36 27.65 -13.16
CA SER A 182 -16.46 27.19 -11.77
C SER A 182 -17.30 25.91 -11.63
N TRP A 183 -18.48 25.86 -12.25
CA TRP A 183 -19.34 24.67 -12.17
C TRP A 183 -18.75 23.43 -12.85
N ILE A 184 -17.89 23.59 -13.87
CA ILE A 184 -17.17 22.48 -14.50
C ILE A 184 -16.03 22.01 -13.59
N GLN A 185 -15.24 22.93 -13.05
CA GLN A 185 -14.20 22.62 -12.05
C GLN A 185 -14.77 21.94 -10.81
N ASP A 186 -15.98 22.29 -10.40
CA ASP A 186 -16.63 21.70 -9.22
C ASP A 186 -17.22 20.31 -9.48
N SER A 187 -17.48 19.94 -10.75
CA SER A 187 -18.27 18.74 -11.09
C SER A 187 -17.58 17.77 -12.05
N PHE A 188 -16.42 18.10 -12.62
CA PHE A 188 -15.77 17.27 -13.63
C PHE A 188 -14.28 17.12 -13.35
N VAL A 189 -13.91 15.94 -12.88
CA VAL A 189 -12.57 15.59 -12.39
C VAL A 189 -11.48 15.91 -13.41
N GLN A 190 -11.71 15.62 -14.69
CA GLN A 190 -10.70 15.82 -15.73
C GLN A 190 -10.42 17.31 -15.99
N ALA A 191 -11.38 18.20 -15.72
CA ALA A 191 -11.17 19.64 -15.84
C ALA A 191 -10.26 20.17 -14.73
N GLU A 192 -10.32 19.58 -13.53
CA GLU A 192 -9.56 20.04 -12.36
C GLU A 192 -8.04 19.95 -12.58
N TYR A 193 -7.58 18.99 -13.39
CA TYR A 193 -6.18 18.87 -13.83
C TYR A 193 -5.99 19.13 -15.33
N TRP A 194 -6.93 19.83 -15.97
CA TRP A 194 -6.69 20.39 -17.31
C TRP A 194 -5.69 21.54 -17.20
N HIS A 195 -4.59 21.43 -17.93
CA HIS A 195 -3.49 22.39 -17.85
C HIS A 195 -3.25 22.96 -19.25
N ASP A 196 -3.77 24.15 -19.54
CA ASP A 196 -3.53 24.85 -20.80
C ASP A 196 -2.18 25.60 -20.77
N PRO A 197 -1.13 25.09 -21.44
CA PRO A 197 0.19 25.74 -21.44
C PRO A 197 0.20 27.04 -22.25
N MET A 198 -0.84 27.30 -23.05
CA MET A 198 -0.96 28.53 -23.83
C MET A 198 -1.60 29.67 -23.01
N ASN A 199 -2.30 29.35 -21.92
CA ASN A 199 -2.91 30.32 -21.02
C ASN A 199 -2.71 29.95 -19.54
N GLU A 200 -1.45 29.91 -19.12
CA GLU A 200 -1.02 29.62 -17.74
C GLU A 200 -1.71 30.50 -16.68
N GLN A 201 -2.03 31.76 -17.02
CA GLN A 201 -2.71 32.65 -16.09
C GLN A 201 -4.14 32.17 -15.79
N GLU A 202 -4.89 31.77 -16.81
CA GLU A 202 -6.24 31.22 -16.64
C GLU A 202 -6.20 29.88 -15.91
N TYR A 203 -5.24 29.00 -16.25
CA TYR A 203 -5.02 27.76 -15.50
C TYR A 203 -4.77 28.03 -14.01
N SER A 204 -3.80 28.88 -13.68
CA SER A 204 -3.40 29.16 -12.30
C SER A 204 -4.49 29.81 -11.44
N THR A 205 -5.45 30.51 -12.07
CA THR A 205 -6.54 31.20 -11.35
C THR A 205 -7.86 30.45 -11.39
N GLY A 206 -8.07 29.58 -12.39
CA GLY A 206 -9.31 28.85 -12.60
C GLY A 206 -9.27 27.39 -12.13
N SER A 207 -8.09 26.75 -12.04
CA SER A 207 -7.99 25.37 -11.55
C SER A 207 -8.24 25.26 -10.05
N VAL A 208 -9.08 24.32 -9.64
CA VAL A 208 -9.38 24.07 -8.21
C VAL A 208 -8.48 23.01 -7.55
N LEU A 209 -7.60 22.36 -8.33
CA LEU A 209 -6.72 21.31 -7.82
C LEU A 209 -5.28 21.83 -7.67
N TYR A 210 -4.95 22.28 -6.47
CA TYR A 210 -3.63 22.81 -6.08
C TYR A 210 -2.99 22.05 -4.91
#